data_AF-A0A7M2QV68-F1
#
_entry.id   AF-A0A7M2QV68-F1
#
_cell.length_a   1.000
_cell.length_b   1.000
_cell.length_c   1.000
_cell.angle_alpha   90.00
_cell.angle_beta   90.00
_cell.angle_gamma   90.00
#
_symmetry.space_group_name_H-M   'P 1'
#
loop_
_entity.id
_entity.type
_entity.pdbx_description
1 polymer ?
#
loop_
_entity_poly.entity_id
_entity_poly.type
_entity_poly.pdbx_seq_one_letter_code
_entity_poly.pdbx_strand_id
1 'polypeptide(L)' 'MSHPYNQYEHTRMWAVINKGIDDLVENNDIEEMTQREHIVGYLCKLVTELETEND' A
#
# COMPACT_ATOMS: atom_id res chain seq x y z
N MET A 1 -8.54 1.52 12.22
CA MET A 1 -9.82 2.18 11.84
C MET A 1 -10.45 1.37 10.72
N SER A 2 -11.75 1.53 10.41
CA SER A 2 -12.31 0.84 9.23
C SER A 2 -11.82 1.51 7.95
N HIS A 3 -11.16 0.78 7.07
CA HIS A 3 -10.75 1.24 5.73
C HIS A 3 -11.10 0.20 4.66
N PRO A 4 -11.23 0.57 3.38
CA PRO A 4 -11.74 -0.33 2.33
C PRO A 4 -10.73 -1.40 1.87
N TYR A 5 -9.53 -1.44 2.46
CA TYR A 5 -8.40 -2.22 1.98
C TYR A 5 -8.03 -3.42 2.87
N ASN A 6 -8.96 -3.85 3.74
CA ASN A 6 -8.72 -4.96 4.69
C ASN A 6 -8.30 -6.27 3.99
N GLN A 7 -8.75 -6.51 2.76
CA GLN A 7 -8.33 -7.71 2.00
C GLN A 7 -6.82 -7.81 1.77
N TYR A 8 -6.07 -6.71 1.92
CA TYR A 8 -4.63 -6.67 1.66
C TYR A 8 -3.76 -6.79 2.93
N GLU A 9 -4.26 -6.51 4.13
CA GLU A 9 -3.47 -6.27 5.37
C GLU A 9 -2.57 -7.41 5.85
N HIS A 10 -2.75 -8.63 5.33
CA HIS A 10 -1.94 -9.80 5.67
C HIS A 10 -1.28 -10.44 4.45
N THR A 11 -1.29 -9.75 3.32
CA THR A 11 -0.64 -10.21 2.09
C THR A 11 0.83 -9.84 2.09
N ARG A 12 1.64 -10.62 1.35
CA ARG A 12 3.05 -10.29 1.11
C ARG A 12 3.21 -8.93 0.42
N MET A 13 2.31 -8.60 -0.49
CA MET A 13 2.31 -7.34 -1.23
C MET A 13 2.16 -6.14 -0.28
N TRP A 14 1.19 -6.20 0.65
CA TRP A 14 1.03 -5.18 1.68
C TRP A 14 2.29 -4.98 2.50
N ALA A 15 2.91 -6.07 2.98
CA ALA A 15 4.13 -5.99 3.77
C ALA A 15 5.28 -5.32 2.99
N VAL A 16 5.44 -5.63 1.70
CA VAL A 16 6.49 -5.06 0.84
C VAL A 16 6.22 -3.58 0.57
N ILE A 17 5.00 -3.22 0.18
CA ILE A 17 4.62 -1.84 -0.10
C ILE A 17 4.71 -0.99 1.16
N ASN A 18 4.17 -1.47 2.29
CA ASN A 18 4.24 -0.76 3.57
C ASN A 18 5.67 -0.46 3.97
N LYS A 19 6.57 -1.45 3.85
CA LYS A 19 8.00 -1.23 4.09
C LYS A 19 8.59 -0.18 3.15
N GLY A 20 8.25 -0.22 1.86
CA GLY A 20 8.73 0.79 0.91
C GLY A 20 8.27 2.21 1.27
N ILE A 21 7.04 2.37 1.76
CA ILE A 21 6.55 3.65 2.27
C ILE A 21 7.29 4.07 3.54
N ASP A 22 7.54 3.15 4.49
CA ASP A 22 8.36 3.43 5.67
C ASP A 22 9.75 3.95 5.28
N ASP A 23 10.44 3.25 4.38
CA ASP A 23 11.79 3.63 3.92
C ASP A 23 11.80 5.05 3.30
N LEU A 24 10.76 5.43 2.54
CA LEU A 24 10.62 6.76 1.94
C LEU A 24 10.35 7.86 2.98
N VAL A 25 9.53 7.57 3.99
CA VAL A 25 9.26 8.52 5.09
C VAL A 25 10.50 8.72 5.94
N GLU A 26 11.20 7.62 6.30
CA GLU A 26 12.44 7.68 7.08
C GLU A 26 13.54 8.49 6.37
N ASN A 27 13.62 8.39 5.04
CA ASN A 27 14.56 9.16 4.23
C ASN A 27 14.12 10.61 3.99
N ASN A 28 12.94 11.03 4.45
CA ASN A 28 12.30 12.32 4.15
C ASN A 28 12.07 12.56 2.64
N ASP A 29 11.90 11.49 1.87
CA ASP A 29 11.57 11.59 0.45
C ASP A 29 10.10 11.99 0.26
N ILE A 30 9.22 11.59 1.20
CA ILE A 30 7.79 11.92 1.22
C ILE A 30 7.30 12.25 2.62
N GLU A 31 6.17 12.96 2.70
CA GLU A 31 5.37 13.14 3.91
C GLU A 31 3.98 12.54 3.69
N GLU A 32 3.52 11.72 4.64
CA GLU A 32 2.20 11.09 4.55
C GLU A 32 1.09 12.07 4.96
N MET A 33 0.24 12.45 4.00
CA MET A 33 -0.89 13.36 4.24
C MET A 33 -2.20 12.66 4.60
N THR A 34 -2.21 11.32 4.55
CA THR A 34 -3.36 10.47 4.88
C THR A 34 -2.90 9.26 5.68
N GLN A 35 -3.83 8.47 6.22
CA GLN A 35 -3.48 7.29 7.02
C GLN A 35 -2.75 6.24 6.18
N ARG A 36 -1.72 5.61 6.76
CA ARG A 36 -0.85 4.63 6.11
C ARG A 36 -1.62 3.55 5.37
N GLU A 37 -2.67 3.05 6.00
CA GLU A 37 -3.49 1.95 5.48
C GLU A 37 -4.25 2.33 4.20
N HIS A 38 -4.60 3.61 4.04
CA HIS A 38 -5.19 4.11 2.79
C HIS A 38 -4.17 4.18 1.66
N ILE A 39 -2.93 4.59 1.96
CA ILE A 39 -1.84 4.68 0.99
C ILE A 39 -1.44 3.29 0.52
N VAL A 40 -1.07 2.42 1.47
CA VAL A 40 -0.63 1.04 1.18
C VAL A 40 -1.75 0.25 0.50
N GLY A 41 -2.98 0.38 0.99
CA GLY A 41 -4.14 -0.31 0.44
C GLY A 41 -4.48 0.10 -0.99
N TYR A 42 -4.39 1.40 -1.31
CA TYR A 42 -4.58 1.89 -2.66
C TYR A 42 -3.51 1.37 -3.63
N LEU A 43 -2.24 1.36 -3.20
CA LEU A 43 -1.15 0.82 -4.02
C LEU A 43 -1.29 -0.68 -4.24
N CYS A 44 -1.69 -1.45 -3.22
CA CYS A 44 -2.02 -2.87 -3.37
C CYS A 44 -3.12 -3.10 -4.41
N LYS A 45 -4.16 -2.26 -4.39
CA LYS A 45 -5.26 -2.31 -5.37
C LYS A 45 -4.73 -2.10 -6.80
N LEU A 46 -3.94 -1.06 -7.04
CA LEU A 46 -3.39 -0.77 -8.38
C LEU A 46 -2.55 -1.93 -8.93
N VAL A 47 -1.70 -2.52 -8.08
CA VAL A 47 -0.88 -3.68 -8.49
C VAL A 47 -1.75 -4.89 -8.81
N THR A 48 -2.79 -5.15 -8.00
CA THR A 48 -3.75 -6.24 -8.25
C THR A 48 -4.49 -6.05 -9.57
N GLU A 49 -4.96 -4.82 -9.86
CA GLU A 49 -5.67 -4.49 -11.10
C GLU A 49 -4.77 -4.75 -12.33
N LEU A 50 -3.49 -4.38 -12.26
CA LEU A 50 -2.50 -4.65 -13.33
C LEU A 50 -2.29 -6.16 -13.58
N GLU A 51 -2.27 -6.99 -12.53
CA GLU A 51 -2.13 -8.44 -12.71
C GLU A 51 -3.35 -9.05 -13.41
N THR A 52 -4.56 -8.54 -13.11
CA THR A 52 -5.81 -9.03 -13.73
C THR A 52 -6.03 -8.58 -15.18
N GLU A 53 -5.35 -7.55 -15.66
CA GLU A 53 -5.42 -7.10 -17.07
C GLU A 53 -4.58 -7.97 -18.02
N ASN A 54 -3.73 -8.85 -17.49
CA ASN A 54 -2.85 -9.73 -18.27
C ASN A 54 -3.39 -11.17 -18.43
N ASP A 55 -4.61 -11.45 -17.94
CA ASP A 55 -5.36 -12.71 -18.12
C ASP A 55 -6.48 -12.56 -19.17
#